data_AF-A0A2D6X1X1-F1
#
_entry.id   AF-A0A2D6X1X1-F1
#
_cell.length_a   1.000
_cell.length_b   1.000
_cell.length_c   1.000
_cell.angle_alpha   90.00
_cell.angle_beta   90.00
_cell.angle_gamma   90.00
#
_symmetry.space_group_name_H-M   'P 1'
#
loop_
_entity.id
_entity.type
_entity.pdbx_description
1 polymer ?
#
loop_
_entity_poly.entity_id
_entity_poly.type
_entity_poly.pdbx_seq_one_letter_code
_entity_poly.pdbx_strand_id
1 'polypeptide(L)'
;MEMKKYSFTTSDDKRVKYGRYLNSLFNIPGYGKKYWVVGVNIDLDYDKYEKEDFTLEEIVRRCVEHLNTPPPRRYKRGRKRTIPKYGFFNSEPYRFYLKEEGDKKYIQALLLVENRKRRYFWGKGRTDIWKRRKKCKKSST
;
A
#
# COMPACT_ATOMS: atom_id res chain seq x y z
N MET A 1 -9.98 5.40 11.20
CA MET A 1 -8.77 4.60 10.91
C MET A 1 -7.91 5.38 9.92
N GLU A 2 -6.70 5.77 10.31
CA GLU A 2 -5.77 6.54 9.47
C GLU A 2 -4.45 5.79 9.35
N MET A 3 -3.85 5.79 8.17
CA MET A 3 -2.45 5.36 8.01
C MET A 3 -1.56 6.39 8.72
N LYS A 4 -0.84 6.01 9.78
CA LYS A 4 0.13 6.92 10.42
C LYS A 4 1.45 6.96 9.66
N LYS A 5 2.12 8.10 9.82
CA LYS A 5 3.44 8.43 9.29
C LYS A 5 4.51 7.63 10.03
N TYR A 6 4.82 6.43 9.56
CA TYR A 6 6.08 5.77 9.92
C TYR A 6 7.11 6.07 8.83
N SER A 7 8.21 6.67 9.27
CA SER A 7 9.26 7.22 8.42
C SER A 7 10.05 6.11 7.73
N PHE A 8 9.69 5.82 6.49
CA PHE A 8 10.72 5.45 5.51
C PHE A 8 11.47 6.75 5.19
N THR A 9 12.52 7.05 5.96
CA THR A 9 13.34 8.25 5.83
C THR A 9 13.85 8.40 4.41
N THR A 10 13.27 9.33 3.65
CA THR A 10 14.02 10.18 2.73
C THR A 10 13.21 11.40 2.29
N SER A 11 13.79 12.57 2.60
CA SER A 11 13.63 13.89 1.95
C SER A 11 12.52 14.83 2.42
N ASP A 12 12.93 16.10 2.51
CA ASP A 12 12.28 17.37 2.83
C ASP A 12 11.02 17.75 2.02
N ASP A 13 10.23 16.79 1.56
CA ASP A 13 8.90 17.08 1.03
C ASP A 13 7.92 17.30 2.18
N LYS A 14 7.37 18.52 2.32
CA LYS A 14 6.29 18.87 3.27
C LYS A 14 4.99 18.06 3.10
N ARG A 15 4.95 17.08 2.17
CA ARG A 15 3.75 16.28 1.83
C ARG A 15 3.80 14.92 2.53
N VAL A 16 2.83 14.68 3.42
CA VAL A 16 2.65 13.39 4.09
C VAL A 16 2.36 12.30 3.06
N LYS A 17 3.15 11.22 3.09
CA LYS A 17 2.87 9.99 2.32
C LYS A 17 2.73 8.82 3.29
N TYR A 18 1.88 7.88 2.93
CA TYR A 18 1.27 6.89 3.82
C TYR A 18 1.78 5.45 3.57
N GLY A 19 2.75 5.29 2.69
CA GLY A 19 3.35 4.01 2.34
C GLY A 19 4.50 4.18 1.35
N ARG A 20 5.20 3.09 1.06
CA ARG A 20 6.34 3.08 0.14
C ARG A 20 6.21 1.94 -0.86
N TYR A 21 6.41 2.24 -2.14
CA TYR A 21 6.56 1.19 -3.14
C TYR A 21 7.85 0.42 -2.89
N LEU A 22 7.72 -0.91 -2.79
CA LEU A 22 8.86 -1.80 -2.66
C LEU A 22 9.42 -2.14 -4.05
N ASN A 23 10.74 -2.29 -4.10
CA ASN A 23 11.50 -2.60 -5.32
C ASN A 23 12.05 -4.04 -5.33
N SER A 24 11.75 -4.84 -4.31
CA SER A 24 12.22 -6.22 -4.18
C SER A 24 11.64 -7.13 -5.28
N LEU A 25 12.25 -8.32 -5.43
CA LEU A 25 11.69 -9.40 -6.24
C LEU A 25 10.53 -10.05 -5.47
N PHE A 26 9.30 -9.85 -5.93
CA PHE A 26 8.14 -10.58 -5.44
C PHE A 26 7.70 -11.59 -6.50
N ASN A 27 7.41 -12.82 -6.09
CA ASN A 27 6.95 -13.88 -6.98
C ASN A 27 5.44 -13.75 -7.22
N ILE A 28 5.03 -12.68 -7.91
CA ILE A 28 3.62 -12.35 -8.16
C ILE A 28 3.44 -12.19 -9.68
N PRO A 29 2.47 -12.89 -10.28
CA PRO A 29 2.24 -12.77 -11.72
C PRO A 29 1.89 -11.32 -12.09
N GLY A 30 2.65 -10.74 -13.01
CA GLY A 30 2.43 -9.36 -13.46
C GLY A 30 3.05 -8.27 -12.55
N TYR A 31 3.86 -8.63 -11.56
CA TYR A 31 4.62 -7.66 -10.77
C TYR A 31 5.55 -6.80 -11.65
N GLY A 32 5.51 -5.48 -11.45
CA GLY A 32 6.29 -4.51 -12.21
C GLY A 32 5.70 -4.13 -13.59
N LYS A 33 4.59 -4.75 -14.00
CA LYS A 33 3.85 -4.41 -15.23
C LYS A 33 2.40 -4.02 -14.96
N LYS A 34 1.65 -4.90 -14.28
CA LYS A 34 0.24 -4.70 -13.93
C LYS A 34 0.08 -4.37 -12.45
N TYR A 35 0.87 -5.01 -11.59
CA TYR A 35 0.80 -4.83 -10.15
C TYR A 35 2.12 -4.34 -9.56
N TRP A 36 2.02 -3.56 -8.49
CA TRP A 36 3.13 -3.10 -7.67
C TRP A 36 2.82 -3.38 -6.20
N VAL A 37 3.87 -3.61 -5.42
CA VAL A 37 3.76 -3.87 -3.98
C VAL A 37 4.06 -2.58 -3.23
N VAL A 38 3.18 -2.23 -2.30
CA VAL A 38 3.32 -1.10 -1.39
C VAL A 38 3.41 -1.64 0.03
N GLY A 39 4.48 -1.27 0.73
CA GLY A 39 4.58 -1.45 2.18
C GLY A 39 3.87 -0.30 2.88
N VAL A 40 2.92 -0.63 3.76
CA VAL A 40 2.16 0.31 4.57
C VAL A 40 2.23 -0.09 6.03
N ASN A 41 2.15 0.90 6.92
CA ASN A 41 1.98 0.68 8.35
C ASN A 41 0.60 1.23 8.72
N ILE A 42 -0.26 0.34 9.19
CA ILE A 42 -1.63 0.64 9.59
C ILE A 42 -1.64 0.79 11.11
N ASP A 43 -2.04 1.96 11.56
CA ASP A 43 -2.18 2.27 12.98
C ASP A 43 -3.60 1.89 13.42
N LEU A 44 -3.68 0.99 14.38
CA LEU A 44 -4.92 0.38 14.84
C LEU A 44 -4.91 0.34 16.35
N ASP A 45 -6.05 0.68 16.96
CA ASP A 45 -6.28 0.40 18.37
C ASP A 45 -6.50 -1.11 18.53
N TYR A 46 -5.41 -1.87 18.53
CA TYR A 46 -5.43 -3.34 18.56
C TYR A 46 -6.24 -3.86 19.76
N ASP A 47 -6.10 -3.19 20.91
CA ASP A 47 -6.77 -3.56 22.17
C ASP A 47 -8.31 -3.52 22.10
N LYS A 48 -8.88 -2.79 21.14
CA LYS A 48 -10.35 -2.78 20.91
C LYS A 48 -10.80 -4.00 20.12
N TYR A 49 -10.00 -4.41 19.14
CA TYR A 49 -10.33 -5.54 18.26
C TYR A 49 -9.98 -6.90 18.88
N GLU A 50 -8.96 -6.93 19.75
CA GLU A 50 -8.63 -8.11 20.55
C GLU A 50 -9.79 -8.49 21.50
N LYS A 51 -10.54 -7.50 22.00
CA LYS A 51 -11.73 -7.73 22.83
C LYS A 51 -12.95 -8.25 22.07
N GLU A 52 -12.94 -8.15 20.75
CA GLU A 52 -14.03 -8.58 19.86
C GLU A 52 -13.74 -9.95 19.20
N ASP A 53 -12.69 -10.66 19.62
CA ASP A 53 -12.28 -11.99 19.11
C ASP A 53 -12.05 -12.05 17.59
N PHE A 54 -11.70 -10.92 16.97
CA PHE A 54 -11.36 -10.91 15.54
C PHE A 54 -9.95 -11.44 15.28
N THR A 55 -9.82 -12.32 14.29
CA THR A 55 -8.51 -12.77 13.82
C THR A 55 -7.74 -11.62 13.16
N LEU A 56 -6.41 -11.64 13.29
CA LEU A 56 -5.52 -10.67 12.64
C LEU A 56 -5.79 -10.52 11.14
N GLU A 57 -6.05 -11.63 10.46
CA GLU A 57 -6.38 -11.66 9.04
C GLU A 57 -7.66 -10.89 8.73
N GLU A 58 -8.71 -11.10 9.54
CA GLU A 58 -9.98 -10.42 9.35
C GLU A 58 -9.88 -8.92 9.63
N ILE A 59 -9.11 -8.54 10.65
CA ILE A 59 -8.81 -7.13 10.94
C ILE A 59 -8.14 -6.49 9.72
N VAL A 60 -7.10 -7.13 9.17
CA VAL A 60 -6.39 -6.61 7.99
C VAL A 60 -7.31 -6.54 6.77
N ARG A 61 -8.16 -7.55 6.54
CA ARG A 61 -9.11 -7.55 5.42
C ARG A 61 -10.07 -6.38 5.52
N ARG A 62 -10.66 -6.15 6.70
CA ARG A 62 -11.54 -4.99 6.95
C ARG A 62 -10.81 -3.67 6.78
N CYS A 63 -9.54 -3.60 7.18
CA CYS A 63 -8.72 -2.41 6.93
C CYS A 63 -8.55 -2.14 5.43
N VAL A 64 -8.24 -3.17 4.63
CA VAL A 64 -8.08 -3.06 3.18
C VAL A 64 -9.40 -2.67 2.50
N GLU A 65 -10.52 -3.26 2.91
CA GLU A 65 -11.87 -2.89 2.43
C GLU A 65 -12.18 -1.43 2.74
N HIS A 66 -11.86 -0.96 3.95
CA HIS A 66 -12.02 0.44 4.33
C HIS A 66 -11.15 1.38 3.46
N LEU A 67 -9.90 1.01 3.20
CA LEU A 67 -8.99 1.78 2.36
C LEU A 67 -9.42 1.84 0.89
N ASN A 68 -10.10 0.78 0.42
CA ASN A 68 -10.71 0.69 -0.89
C ASN A 68 -12.06 1.41 -0.99
N THR A 69 -12.63 1.87 0.11
CA THR A 69 -13.89 2.60 0.08
C THR A 69 -13.64 4.04 -0.41
N PRO A 70 -14.38 4.53 -1.43
CA PRO A 70 -14.24 5.90 -1.87
C PRO A 70 -14.69 6.87 -0.77
N PRO A 71 -14.00 8.01 -0.60
CA PRO A 71 -14.37 8.97 0.42
C PRO A 71 -15.80 9.49 0.19
N PRO A 72 -16.56 9.74 1.26
CA PRO A 72 -17.94 10.20 1.14
C PRO A 72 -18.00 11.52 0.39
N ARG A 73 -19.10 11.72 -0.33
CA ARG A 73 -19.32 12.95 -1.10
C ARG A 73 -19.34 14.16 -0.16
N ARG A 74 -18.54 15.20 -0.48
CA ARG A 74 -18.47 16.45 0.31
C ARG A 74 -19.80 17.22 0.31
N TYR A 75 -20.58 17.10 -0.76
CA TYR A 75 -21.87 17.80 -0.93
C TYR A 75 -22.93 16.84 -1.48
N LYS A 76 -24.21 17.05 -1.10
CA LYS A 76 -25.34 16.21 -1.53
C LYS A 76 -25.52 16.12 -3.04
N ARG A 77 -25.17 17.16 -3.80
CA ARG A 77 -25.31 17.24 -5.26
C ARG A 77 -23.99 17.07 -6.03
N GLY A 78 -22.87 16.80 -5.34
CA GLY A 78 -21.58 16.60 -6.00
C GLY A 78 -21.48 15.24 -6.68
N ARG A 79 -20.69 15.14 -7.76
CA ARG A 79 -20.37 13.85 -8.41
C ARG A 79 -19.77 12.88 -7.38
N LYS A 80 -20.28 11.65 -7.35
CA LYS A 80 -19.72 10.57 -6.54
C LYS A 80 -18.29 10.30 -7.01
N ARG A 81 -17.33 10.26 -6.08
CA ARG A 81 -15.97 9.81 -6.39
C ARG A 81 -16.01 8.29 -6.50
N THR A 82 -15.61 7.76 -7.64
CA THR A 82 -15.50 6.32 -7.88
C THR A 82 -14.14 5.77 -7.46
N ILE A 83 -13.12 6.63 -7.37
CA ILE A 83 -11.75 6.24 -7.10
C ILE A 83 -11.44 6.41 -5.60
N PRO A 84 -10.94 5.37 -4.92
CA PRO A 84 -10.53 5.44 -3.52
C PRO A 84 -9.35 6.40 -3.34
N LYS A 85 -9.17 6.92 -2.11
CA LYS A 85 -8.13 7.92 -1.80
C LYS A 85 -6.74 7.43 -2.19
N TYR A 86 -6.45 6.16 -1.91
CA TYR A 86 -5.14 5.54 -2.13
C TYR A 86 -5.06 4.71 -3.43
N GLY A 87 -6.19 4.56 -4.12
CA GLY A 87 -6.35 3.66 -5.27
C GLY A 87 -6.98 2.33 -4.87
N PHE A 88 -7.12 1.42 -5.84
CA PHE A 88 -7.60 0.08 -5.59
C PHE A 88 -6.44 -0.82 -5.17
N PHE A 89 -6.54 -1.35 -3.96
CA PHE A 89 -5.75 -2.44 -3.44
C PHE A 89 -6.45 -3.76 -3.75
N ASN A 90 -5.68 -4.83 -3.89
CA ASN A 90 -6.25 -6.17 -3.86
C ASN A 90 -6.84 -6.44 -2.46
N SER A 91 -7.98 -7.11 -2.39
CA SER A 91 -8.67 -7.41 -1.12
C SER A 91 -7.81 -8.26 -0.17
N GLU A 92 -6.97 -9.12 -0.74
CA GLU A 92 -6.02 -9.94 0.00
C GLU A 92 -4.65 -9.25 0.09
N PRO A 93 -4.12 -9.02 1.30
CA PRO A 93 -2.75 -8.55 1.48
C PRO A 93 -1.77 -9.65 1.05
N TYR A 94 -0.64 -9.28 0.45
CA TYR A 94 0.39 -10.25 0.07
C TYR A 94 1.10 -10.83 1.31
N ARG A 95 1.34 -9.99 2.31
CA ARG A 95 1.91 -10.38 3.59
C ARG A 95 1.60 -9.31 4.63
N PHE A 96 1.42 -9.70 5.88
CA PHE A 96 1.28 -8.76 6.97
C PHE A 96 2.06 -9.25 8.19
N TYR A 97 2.42 -8.31 9.04
CA TYR A 97 3.16 -8.54 10.27
C TYR A 97 2.60 -7.60 11.33
N LEU A 98 2.34 -8.14 12.52
CA LEU A 98 2.14 -7.31 13.69
C LEU A 98 3.51 -6.87 14.21
N LYS A 99 3.67 -5.58 14.46
CA LYS A 99 4.87 -5.02 15.09
C LYS A 99 4.47 -4.19 16.28
N GLU A 100 5.23 -4.33 17.35
CA GLU A 100 5.07 -3.58 18.58
C GLU A 100 6.35 -2.76 18.77
N GLU A 101 6.20 -1.45 18.91
CA GLU A 101 7.32 -0.52 19.14
C GLU A 101 6.93 0.40 20.30
N GLY A 102 7.42 0.05 21.50
CA GLY A 102 7.00 0.68 22.75
C GLY A 102 5.52 0.43 23.03
N ASP A 103 4.80 1.50 23.41
CA ASP A 103 3.36 1.44 23.74
C ASP A 103 2.42 1.41 22.52
N LYS A 104 2.96 1.25 21.30
CA LYS A 104 2.16 1.28 20.07
C LYS A 104 2.31 -0.01 19.28
N LYS A 105 1.18 -0.67 19.05
CA LYS A 105 1.04 -1.79 18.13
C LYS A 105 0.62 -1.28 16.76
N TYR A 106 1.30 -1.69 15.71
CA TYR A 106 0.93 -1.37 14.34
C TYR A 106 1.02 -2.59 13.44
N ILE A 107 0.16 -2.63 12.43
CA ILE A 107 0.20 -3.69 11.42
C ILE A 107 1.02 -3.20 10.23
N GLN A 108 2.14 -3.86 9.97
CA GLN A 108 2.89 -3.67 8.74
C GLN A 108 2.34 -4.61 7.66
N ALA A 109 1.74 -4.06 6.61
CA ALA A 109 1.16 -4.84 5.51
C ALA A 109 1.84 -4.55 4.17
N LEU A 110 1.97 -5.60 3.36
CA LEU A 110 2.37 -5.56 1.96
C LEU A 110 1.11 -5.67 1.11
N LEU A 111 0.71 -4.56 0.49
CA LEU A 111 -0.49 -4.48 -0.33
C LEU A 111 -0.14 -4.47 -1.81
N LEU A 112 -0.98 -5.11 -2.61
CA LEU A 112 -0.89 -5.09 -4.07
C LEU A 112 -1.73 -3.96 -4.64
N VAL A 113 -1.13 -3.16 -5.51
CA VAL A 113 -1.75 -2.00 -6.16
C VAL A 113 -1.58 -2.10 -7.66
N GLU A 114 -2.66 -1.90 -8.40
CA GLU A 114 -2.63 -1.89 -9.87
C GLU A 114 -2.14 -0.55 -10.45
N ASN A 115 -2.24 0.54 -9.68
CA ASN A 115 -1.81 1.86 -10.13
C ASN A 115 -0.43 2.23 -9.55
N ARG A 116 0.50 2.52 -10.44
CA ARG A 116 1.83 3.01 -10.09
C ARG A 116 1.84 4.52 -9.81
N LYS A 117 2.77 4.97 -8.96
CA LYS A 117 3.10 6.39 -8.72
C LYS A 117 1.93 7.23 -8.15
N ARG A 118 1.16 6.71 -7.21
CA ARG A 118 0.20 7.54 -6.46
C ARG A 118 0.94 8.58 -5.61
N ARG A 119 0.41 9.80 -5.55
CA ARG A 119 0.97 10.93 -4.77
C ARG A 119 1.13 10.61 -3.28
N TYR A 120 0.31 9.70 -2.77
CA TYR A 120 0.28 9.29 -1.36
C TYR A 120 1.31 8.23 -0.99
N PHE A 121 2.13 7.75 -1.93
CA PHE A 121 3.18 6.77 -1.66
C PHE A 121 4.58 7.28 -2.04
N TRP A 122 5.57 6.88 -1.26
CA TRP A 122 6.99 7.09 -1.53
C TRP A 122 7.51 6.14 -2.60
N GLY A 123 8.47 6.63 -3.37
CA GLY A 123 9.14 5.86 -4.41
C GLY A 123 8.29 5.69 -5.68
N LYS A 124 8.83 4.93 -6.63
CA LYS A 124 8.16 4.65 -7.91
C LYS A 124 7.83 3.17 -8.07
N GLY A 125 8.36 2.26 -7.25
CA GLY A 125 8.26 0.81 -7.50
C GLY A 125 9.11 0.37 -8.70
N ARG A 126 9.38 -0.93 -8.78
CA ARG A 126 10.31 -1.51 -9.76
C ARG A 126 9.85 -1.33 -11.21
N THR A 127 10.81 -1.07 -12.11
CA THR A 127 10.60 -0.93 -13.56
C THR A 127 11.33 -1.95 -14.41
N ASP A 128 12.32 -2.60 -13.83
CA ASP A 128 13.52 -2.93 -14.61
C ASP A 128 13.45 -4.30 -15.29
N ILE A 129 12.32 -5.00 -15.18
CA ILE A 129 12.10 -6.24 -15.92
C ILE A 129 12.16 -5.96 -17.43
N TRP A 130 11.62 -4.83 -17.90
CA TRP A 130 11.57 -4.53 -19.34
C TRP A 130 12.83 -3.86 -19.89
N LYS A 131 13.59 -3.12 -19.06
CA LYS A 131 14.84 -2.46 -19.49
C LYS A 131 15.98 -3.44 -19.75
N ARG A 132 16.07 -4.54 -18.98
CA ARG A 132 17.07 -5.61 -19.21
C ARG A 132 16.92 -6.22 -20.61
N ARG A 133 15.68 -6.41 -21.08
CA ARG A 133 15.39 -7.01 -22.40
C ARG A 133 15.88 -6.17 -23.59
N LYS A 134 15.98 -4.85 -23.45
CA LYS A 134 16.51 -3.96 -24.51
C LYS A 134 18.04 -3.89 -24.55
N LYS A 135 18.73 -4.19 -23.44
CA LYS A 135 20.21 -4.12 -23.39
C LYS A 135 20.86 -5.35 -24.05
N CYS A 136 20.27 -6.54 -23.91
CA CYS A 136 20.77 -7.76 -24.54
C CYS A 136 20.62 -7.81 -26.08
N LYS A 137 19.84 -6.91 -26.69
CA LYS A 137 19.68 -6.84 -28.16
C LYS A 137 20.68 -5.91 -28.86
N LYS A 138 21.56 -5.25 -28.11
CA LYS A 138 22.53 -4.27 -28.64
C LYS A 138 23.98 -4.76 -28.63
N SER A 139 24.22 -6.03 -28.31
CA SER A 139 25.56 -6.64 -28.23
C SER A 139 25.76 -7.76 -29.25
N SER A 140 25.15 -7.61 -30.43
CA SER A 140 25.34 -8.49 -31.57
C SER A 140 25.55 -7.59 -32.79
N THR A 141 26.77 -7.09 -32.91
CA THR A 141 27.34 -6.45 -34.10
C THR A 141 28.74 -7.00 -34.22
#